data_AF-X1I7L8-F1
#
_entry.id   AF-X1I7L8-F1
#
_cell.length_a   1.000
_cell.length_b   1.000
_cell.length_c   1.000
_cell.angle_alpha   90.00
_cell.angle_beta   90.00
_cell.angle_gamma   90.00
#
_symmetry.space_group_name_H-M   'P 1'
#
loop_
_entity.id
_entity.type
_entity.pdbx_description
1 polymer ?
#
loop_
_entity_poly.entity_id
_entity_poly.type
_entity_poly.pdbx_seq_one_letter_code
_entity_poly.pdbx_strand_id
1 'polypeptide(L)'
;IGSYKFETKLFFPEDIFYKIIEVRLSKVNEILEKEYKNRVKRKYPWNKKLVIIAADHPARGVTKIGSNNIAIGDRHEYLGRILRVLTLDQVDGIMTTPDIMDDLFILNYLFKQLGGKSFLDNKILIGSTNRGGLLGSPYEMYDPVTAYTIDDIRKLKLDGAKMMVRLDFETKMAKYSQRTLALCSKMIRRCNESNIPSFIEALPVTRDQDSNYTVNKNTEAIIKTIGIATALGV
;
A
#
# COMPACT_ATOMS: atom_id res chain seq x y z
N ILE A 1 -27.59 -10.33 7.15
CA ILE A 1 -26.10 -10.41 7.24
C ILE A 1 -25.82 -11.20 8.51
N GLY A 2 -25.70 -12.53 8.38
CA GLY A 2 -25.69 -13.50 9.47
C GLY A 2 -24.32 -14.16 9.70
N SER A 3 -24.32 -15.43 10.07
CA SER A 3 -23.19 -16.34 10.38
C SER A 3 -22.14 -16.57 9.26
N TYR A 4 -22.11 -15.74 8.22
CA TYR A 4 -21.17 -15.91 7.12
C TYR A 4 -19.73 -15.68 7.59
N LYS A 5 -18.87 -16.67 7.38
CA LYS A 5 -17.43 -16.62 7.65
C LYS A 5 -16.70 -16.86 6.33
N PHE A 6 -15.80 -15.94 5.97
CA PHE A 6 -14.88 -16.18 4.86
C PHE A 6 -13.79 -17.17 5.32
N GLU A 7 -13.65 -18.26 4.57
CA GLU A 7 -12.65 -19.29 4.83
C GLU A 7 -11.57 -19.25 3.74
N THR A 8 -10.39 -18.73 4.09
CA THR A 8 -9.29 -18.55 3.15
C THR A 8 -8.92 -19.87 2.47
N LYS A 9 -8.82 -20.98 3.22
CA LYS A 9 -8.36 -22.27 2.67
C LYS A 9 -9.31 -22.86 1.62
N LEU A 10 -10.60 -22.50 1.64
CA LEU A 10 -11.56 -22.91 0.62
C LEU A 10 -11.46 -22.06 -0.65
N PHE A 11 -11.16 -20.77 -0.51
CA PHE A 11 -11.09 -19.82 -1.63
C PHE A 11 -9.69 -19.76 -2.28
N PHE A 12 -8.66 -19.80 -1.46
CA PHE A 12 -7.25 -19.75 -1.81
C PHE A 12 -6.51 -20.89 -1.08
N PRO A 13 -6.58 -22.12 -1.60
CA PRO A 13 -5.95 -23.29 -0.99
C PRO A 13 -4.42 -23.14 -0.79
N GLU A 14 -3.88 -23.84 0.21
CA GLU A 14 -2.46 -23.74 0.58
C GLU A 14 -1.50 -24.22 -0.52
N ASP A 15 -1.90 -25.22 -1.31
CA ASP A 15 -1.11 -25.71 -2.44
C ASP A 15 -0.89 -24.61 -3.49
N ILE A 16 -1.91 -23.78 -3.78
CA ILE A 16 -1.77 -22.61 -4.66
C ILE A 16 -0.87 -21.54 -4.01
N PHE A 17 -0.99 -21.33 -2.70
CA PHE A 17 -0.09 -20.42 -1.98
C PHE A 17 1.37 -20.86 -2.06
N TYR A 18 1.66 -22.15 -1.86
CA TYR A 18 3.01 -22.68 -1.95
C TYR A 18 3.60 -22.60 -3.37
N LYS A 19 2.77 -22.60 -4.43
CA LYS A 19 3.25 -22.31 -5.79
C LYS A 19 3.87 -20.92 -5.95
N ILE A 20 3.54 -19.94 -5.09
CA ILE A 20 4.24 -18.65 -5.08
C ILE A 20 5.72 -18.87 -4.75
N ILE A 21 6.01 -19.74 -3.78
CA ILE A 21 7.38 -20.05 -3.36
C ILE A 21 8.13 -20.75 -4.50
N GLU A 22 7.50 -21.71 -5.19
CA GLU A 22 8.07 -22.38 -6.36
C GLU A 22 8.47 -21.38 -7.46
N VAL A 23 7.60 -20.39 -7.74
CA VAL A 23 7.90 -19.33 -8.70
C VAL A 23 9.05 -18.44 -8.20
N ARG A 24 9.04 -18.08 -6.91
CA ARG A 24 10.11 -17.28 -6.27
C ARG A 24 11.48 -17.94 -6.34
N LEU A 25 11.54 -19.27 -6.21
CA LEU A 25 12.79 -20.04 -6.26
C LEU A 25 13.32 -20.30 -7.67
N SER A 26 12.53 -20.05 -8.72
CA SER A 26 12.87 -20.40 -10.10
C SER A 26 13.09 -19.17 -10.98
N LYS A 27 12.02 -18.63 -11.58
CA LYS A 27 12.06 -17.63 -12.66
C LYS A 27 11.35 -16.33 -12.30
N VAL A 28 11.32 -15.96 -11.03
CA VAL A 28 10.51 -14.84 -10.54
C VAL A 28 10.75 -13.53 -11.27
N ASN A 29 12.00 -13.17 -11.56
CA ASN A 29 12.32 -11.92 -12.25
C ASN A 29 11.77 -11.89 -13.68
N GLU A 30 11.94 -12.98 -14.44
CA GLU A 30 11.42 -13.11 -15.82
C GLU A 30 9.89 -13.04 -15.83
N ILE A 31 9.25 -13.76 -14.90
CA ILE A 31 7.78 -13.80 -14.79
C ILE A 31 7.25 -12.42 -14.42
N LEU A 32 7.79 -11.77 -13.37
CA LEU A 32 7.34 -10.45 -12.95
C LEU A 32 7.56 -9.42 -14.05
N GLU A 33 8.75 -9.36 -14.67
CA GLU A 33 9.02 -8.41 -15.75
C GLU A 33 8.01 -8.55 -16.89
N LYS A 34 7.71 -9.81 -17.29
CA LYS A 34 6.72 -10.09 -18.33
C LYS A 34 5.31 -9.68 -17.90
N GLU A 35 4.90 -9.97 -16.68
CA GLU A 35 3.58 -9.61 -16.16
C GLU A 35 3.39 -8.09 -16.04
N TYR A 36 4.37 -7.37 -15.46
CA TYR A 36 4.35 -5.91 -15.40
C TYR A 36 4.31 -5.27 -16.80
N LYS A 37 5.10 -5.81 -17.76
CA LYS A 37 5.16 -5.29 -19.13
C LYS A 37 3.85 -5.47 -19.89
N ASN A 38 3.19 -6.62 -19.71
CA ASN A 38 2.00 -7.01 -20.47
C ASN A 38 0.67 -6.64 -19.79
N ARG A 39 0.70 -6.04 -18.59
CA ARG A 39 -0.51 -5.63 -17.88
C ARG A 39 -1.36 -4.69 -18.74
N VAL A 40 -2.66 -4.99 -18.81
CA VAL A 40 -3.64 -4.09 -19.43
C VAL A 40 -4.01 -2.98 -18.43
N LYS A 41 -3.61 -1.74 -18.74
CA LYS A 41 -3.96 -0.56 -17.94
C LYS A 41 -5.36 -0.07 -18.27
N ARG A 42 -6.08 0.40 -17.25
CA ARG A 42 -7.35 1.10 -17.42
C ARG A 42 -7.12 2.40 -18.19
N LYS A 43 -7.92 2.65 -19.25
CA LYS A 43 -7.74 3.81 -20.14
C LYS A 43 -7.93 5.17 -19.44
N TYR A 44 -8.93 5.29 -18.57
CA TYR A 44 -9.24 6.52 -17.83
C TYR A 44 -9.36 6.20 -16.32
N PRO A 45 -8.24 6.04 -15.61
CA PRO A 45 -8.26 5.54 -14.24
C PRO A 45 -8.82 6.54 -13.21
N TRP A 46 -8.85 7.83 -13.52
CA TRP A 46 -9.13 8.90 -12.54
C TRP A 46 -10.43 9.68 -12.79
N ASN A 47 -11.28 9.25 -13.75
CA ASN A 47 -12.45 10.02 -14.18
C ASN A 47 -13.74 9.74 -13.38
N LYS A 48 -13.66 8.93 -12.33
CA LYS A 48 -14.79 8.52 -11.50
C LYS A 48 -14.36 8.35 -10.04
N LYS A 49 -15.34 8.18 -9.15
CA LYS A 49 -15.09 7.75 -7.78
C LYS A 49 -14.45 6.35 -7.79
N LEU A 50 -13.49 6.12 -6.89
CA LEU A 50 -12.69 4.89 -6.85
C LEU A 50 -12.84 4.16 -5.51
N VAL A 51 -12.80 2.83 -5.58
CA VAL A 51 -12.64 1.96 -4.42
C VAL A 51 -11.31 1.21 -4.54
N ILE A 52 -10.34 1.55 -3.69
CA ILE A 52 -8.99 0.99 -3.70
C ILE A 52 -8.73 0.27 -2.37
N ILE A 53 -8.28 -0.99 -2.44
CA ILE A 53 -7.83 -1.73 -1.26
C ILE A 53 -6.48 -1.17 -0.79
N ALA A 54 -6.30 -0.92 0.50
CA ALA A 54 -5.02 -0.56 1.09
C ALA A 54 -4.40 -1.76 1.81
N ALA A 55 -3.22 -2.20 1.39
CA ALA A 55 -2.57 -3.40 1.92
C ALA A 55 -1.08 -3.24 2.29
N ASP A 56 -0.66 -2.05 2.72
CA ASP A 56 0.72 -1.69 3.11
C ASP A 56 1.01 -1.79 4.62
N HIS A 57 -0.01 -2.04 5.44
CA HIS A 57 0.05 -2.01 6.91
C HIS A 57 1.18 -2.83 7.54
N PRO A 58 1.37 -4.13 7.20
CA PRO A 58 2.38 -4.97 7.85
C PRO A 58 3.81 -4.43 7.68
N ALA A 59 4.12 -3.77 6.56
CA ALA A 59 5.44 -3.21 6.29
C ALA A 59 5.86 -2.08 7.24
N ARG A 60 4.94 -1.57 8.06
CA ARG A 60 5.20 -0.58 9.12
C ARG A 60 5.10 -1.18 10.53
N GLY A 61 4.99 -2.50 10.63
CA GLY A 61 4.74 -3.20 11.89
C GLY A 61 3.29 -3.07 12.39
N VAL A 62 2.36 -2.58 11.56
CA VAL A 62 0.94 -2.52 11.90
C VAL A 62 0.28 -3.83 11.50
N THR A 63 0.04 -4.72 12.48
CA THR A 63 -0.57 -6.03 12.26
C THR A 63 -1.84 -6.29 13.06
N LYS A 64 -2.20 -5.35 13.95
CA LYS A 64 -3.36 -5.46 14.84
C LYS A 64 -4.66 -5.13 14.12
N ILE A 65 -5.69 -5.95 14.32
CA ILE A 65 -7.08 -5.66 13.97
C ILE A 65 -7.96 -6.00 15.18
N GLY A 66 -8.75 -5.04 15.66
CA GLY A 66 -9.58 -5.21 16.85
C GLY A 66 -8.74 -5.61 18.08
N SER A 67 -9.10 -6.73 18.70
CA SER A 67 -8.37 -7.30 19.85
C SER A 67 -7.18 -8.20 19.46
N ASN A 68 -7.09 -8.65 18.21
CA ASN A 68 -6.00 -9.52 17.76
C ASN A 68 -4.80 -8.67 17.30
N ASN A 69 -3.71 -8.72 18.06
CA ASN A 69 -2.49 -7.93 17.82
C ASN A 69 -1.73 -8.31 16.54
N ILE A 70 -2.01 -9.47 15.94
CA ILE A 70 -1.31 -9.99 14.76
C ILE A 70 -2.26 -10.49 13.67
N ALA A 71 -3.49 -9.95 13.62
CA ALA A 71 -4.56 -10.40 12.72
C ALA A 71 -4.19 -10.38 11.22
N ILE A 72 -3.27 -9.52 10.80
CA ILE A 72 -2.76 -9.47 9.41
C ILE A 72 -1.28 -9.89 9.32
N GLY A 73 -0.80 -10.66 10.31
CA GLY A 73 0.54 -11.23 10.31
C GLY A 73 0.67 -12.49 9.46
N ASP A 74 -0.41 -13.25 9.29
CA ASP A 74 -0.43 -14.44 8.43
C ASP A 74 -0.52 -14.02 6.95
N ARG A 75 0.53 -14.32 6.19
CA ARG A 75 0.64 -13.95 4.76
C ARG A 75 -0.40 -14.67 3.90
N HIS A 76 -0.70 -15.94 4.17
CA HIS A 76 -1.67 -16.71 3.40
C HIS A 76 -3.08 -16.17 3.60
N GLU A 77 -3.47 -15.94 4.86
CA GLU A 77 -4.75 -15.33 5.17
C GLU A 77 -4.89 -13.92 4.60
N TYR A 78 -3.84 -13.10 4.73
CA TYR A 78 -3.86 -11.73 4.25
C TYR A 78 -4.00 -11.65 2.72
N LEU A 79 -3.21 -12.43 1.97
CA LEU A 79 -3.35 -12.51 0.51
C LEU A 79 -4.71 -13.07 0.08
N GLY A 80 -5.20 -14.12 0.74
CA GLY A 80 -6.51 -14.69 0.43
C GLY A 80 -7.66 -13.67 0.56
N ARG A 81 -7.62 -12.84 1.62
CA ARG A 81 -8.58 -11.75 1.81
C ARG A 81 -8.42 -10.64 0.76
N ILE A 82 -7.19 -10.27 0.41
CA ILE A 82 -6.91 -9.32 -0.66
C ILE A 82 -7.50 -9.82 -1.98
N LEU A 83 -7.18 -11.04 -2.39
CA LEU A 83 -7.67 -11.66 -3.63
C LEU A 83 -9.21 -11.71 -3.67
N ARG A 84 -9.83 -12.10 -2.56
CA ARG A 84 -11.29 -12.20 -2.46
C ARG A 84 -11.99 -10.88 -2.75
N VAL A 85 -11.41 -9.77 -2.28
CA VAL A 85 -11.98 -8.43 -2.47
C VAL A 85 -11.56 -7.85 -3.81
N LEU A 86 -10.30 -8.03 -4.22
CA LEU A 86 -9.74 -7.46 -5.46
C LEU A 86 -10.44 -7.99 -6.72
N THR A 87 -10.91 -9.25 -6.68
CA THR A 87 -11.65 -9.88 -7.79
C THR A 87 -13.08 -9.37 -7.96
N LEU A 88 -13.61 -8.56 -7.04
CA LEU A 88 -14.91 -7.91 -7.20
C LEU A 88 -14.85 -6.80 -8.26
N ASP A 89 -15.89 -6.70 -9.10
CA ASP A 89 -16.00 -5.68 -10.14
C ASP A 89 -16.11 -4.26 -9.57
N GLN A 90 -16.67 -4.13 -8.36
CA GLN A 90 -16.82 -2.85 -7.67
C GLN A 90 -15.49 -2.32 -7.12
N VAL A 91 -14.45 -3.15 -7.07
CA VAL A 91 -13.13 -2.77 -6.56
C VAL A 91 -12.25 -2.36 -7.72
N ASP A 92 -11.85 -1.10 -7.72
CA ASP A 92 -11.13 -0.49 -8.83
C ASP A 92 -9.64 -0.85 -8.83
N GLY A 93 -9.08 -1.25 -7.70
CA GLY A 93 -7.65 -1.48 -7.61
C GLY A 93 -7.14 -1.70 -6.19
N ILE A 94 -5.82 -1.59 -6.06
CA ILE A 94 -5.10 -1.85 -4.81
C ILE A 94 -3.87 -0.95 -4.68
N MET A 95 -3.58 -0.54 -3.45
CA MET A 95 -2.37 0.13 -3.01
C MET A 95 -1.58 -0.77 -2.07
N THR A 96 -0.33 -1.08 -2.39
CA THR A 96 0.48 -2.04 -1.62
C THR A 96 1.96 -1.71 -1.58
N THR A 97 2.71 -2.44 -0.76
CA THR A 97 4.16 -2.56 -0.84
C THR A 97 4.60 -3.57 -1.90
N PRO A 98 5.90 -3.59 -2.28
CA PRO A 98 6.42 -4.46 -3.34
C PRO A 98 6.15 -5.94 -3.15
N ASP A 99 6.31 -6.45 -1.93
CA ASP A 99 6.13 -7.86 -1.61
C ASP A 99 4.72 -8.36 -1.92
N ILE A 100 3.68 -7.59 -1.54
CA ILE A 100 2.28 -7.93 -1.83
C ILE A 100 2.00 -7.79 -3.32
N MET A 101 2.50 -6.74 -3.98
CA MET A 101 2.28 -6.53 -5.42
C MET A 101 2.86 -7.70 -6.23
N ASP A 102 4.07 -8.12 -5.90
CA ASP A 102 4.74 -9.24 -6.57
C ASP A 102 3.99 -10.56 -6.34
N ASP A 103 3.52 -10.83 -5.11
CA ASP A 103 2.68 -12.00 -4.83
C ASP A 103 1.42 -12.00 -5.70
N LEU A 104 0.77 -10.85 -5.89
CA LEU A 104 -0.41 -10.72 -6.76
C LEU A 104 -0.09 -10.96 -8.24
N PHE A 105 1.05 -10.47 -8.74
CA PHE A 105 1.45 -10.74 -10.12
C PHE A 105 1.83 -12.21 -10.35
N ILE A 106 2.50 -12.85 -9.39
CA ILE A 106 2.79 -14.29 -9.44
C ILE A 106 1.47 -15.08 -9.48
N LEU A 107 0.52 -14.73 -8.62
CA LEU A 107 -0.79 -15.37 -8.60
C LEU A 107 -1.58 -15.12 -9.90
N ASN A 108 -1.49 -13.91 -10.47
CA ASN A 108 -2.08 -13.59 -11.77
C ASN A 108 -1.48 -14.45 -12.88
N TYR A 109 -0.17 -14.61 -12.89
CA TYR A 109 0.53 -15.50 -13.82
C TYR A 109 0.03 -16.95 -13.68
N LEU A 110 0.04 -17.50 -12.47
CA LEU A 110 -0.39 -18.87 -12.19
C LEU A 110 -1.86 -19.09 -12.59
N PHE A 111 -2.75 -18.13 -12.29
CA PHE A 111 -4.15 -18.20 -12.66
C PHE A 111 -4.35 -18.23 -14.18
N LYS A 112 -3.57 -17.43 -14.93
CA LYS A 112 -3.59 -17.46 -16.40
C LYS A 112 -3.05 -18.78 -16.98
N GLN A 113 -2.05 -19.40 -16.35
CA GLN A 113 -1.56 -20.72 -16.78
C GLN A 113 -2.65 -21.80 -16.67
N LEU A 114 -3.60 -21.64 -15.74
CA LEU A 114 -4.75 -22.54 -15.58
C LEU A 114 -5.93 -22.16 -16.49
N GLY A 115 -5.74 -21.28 -17.48
CA GLY A 115 -6.79 -20.83 -18.40
C GLY A 115 -7.67 -19.70 -17.86
N GLY A 116 -7.38 -19.18 -16.67
CA GLY A 116 -8.04 -18.00 -16.11
C GLY A 116 -7.73 -16.73 -16.90
N LYS A 117 -8.61 -15.73 -16.79
CA LYS A 117 -8.32 -14.37 -17.28
C LYS A 117 -7.57 -13.58 -16.21
N SER A 118 -6.73 -12.63 -16.63
CA SER A 118 -6.02 -11.74 -15.71
C SER A 118 -7.01 -11.05 -14.76
N PHE A 119 -6.81 -11.17 -13.45
CA PHE A 119 -7.61 -10.45 -12.45
C PHE A 119 -7.02 -9.07 -12.11
N LEU A 120 -5.83 -8.76 -12.63
CA LEU A 120 -5.17 -7.46 -12.49
C LEU A 120 -5.40 -6.53 -13.69
N ASP A 121 -5.93 -7.05 -14.80
CA ASP A 121 -6.24 -6.23 -15.97
C ASP A 121 -7.31 -5.18 -15.60
N ASN A 122 -7.07 -3.94 -16.05
CA ASN A 122 -7.90 -2.77 -15.75
C ASN A 122 -8.03 -2.42 -14.25
N LYS A 123 -7.31 -3.09 -13.35
CA LYS A 123 -7.16 -2.66 -11.95
C LYS A 123 -6.16 -1.51 -11.85
N ILE A 124 -6.40 -0.59 -10.93
CA ILE A 124 -5.50 0.52 -10.61
C ILE A 124 -4.49 0.03 -9.56
N LEU A 125 -3.20 0.08 -9.86
CA LEU A 125 -2.14 -0.43 -8.98
C LEU A 125 -1.30 0.74 -8.46
N ILE A 126 -1.33 0.98 -7.15
CA ILE A 126 -0.65 2.11 -6.51
C ILE A 126 0.49 1.57 -5.63
N GLY A 127 1.69 2.12 -5.81
CA GLY A 127 2.85 1.75 -5.01
C GLY A 127 2.94 2.58 -3.72
N SER A 128 2.98 1.95 -2.56
CA SER A 128 3.33 2.60 -1.30
C SER A 128 4.83 2.89 -1.24
N THR A 129 5.21 4.11 -0.86
CA THR A 129 6.60 4.56 -0.91
C THR A 129 7.30 4.46 0.45
N ASN A 130 6.92 5.29 1.43
CA ASN A 130 7.55 5.33 2.74
C ASN A 130 6.81 4.47 3.76
N ARG A 131 7.57 3.56 4.42
CA ARG A 131 7.10 2.68 5.51
C ARG A 131 8.13 2.59 6.65
N GLY A 132 9.19 3.39 6.63
CA GLY A 132 10.27 3.34 7.61
C GLY A 132 9.90 3.93 8.97
N GLY A 133 8.78 4.65 9.06
CA GLY A 133 8.25 5.17 10.32
C GLY A 133 7.55 4.06 11.10
N LEU A 134 8.31 3.08 11.62
CA LEU A 134 7.78 1.87 12.25
C LEU A 134 6.92 2.16 13.49
N LEU A 135 5.82 1.41 13.65
CA LEU A 135 4.93 1.51 14.81
C LEU A 135 5.68 1.22 16.12
N GLY A 136 5.51 2.07 17.13
CA GLY A 136 6.12 1.96 18.46
C GLY A 136 7.59 2.38 18.53
N SER A 137 8.20 2.74 17.39
CA SER A 137 9.60 3.19 17.38
C SER A 137 9.74 4.59 18.00
N PRO A 138 10.82 4.89 18.74
CA PRO A 138 11.14 6.25 19.17
C PRO A 138 11.26 7.25 18.01
N TYR A 139 11.55 6.74 16.79
CA TYR A 139 11.70 7.52 15.56
C TYR A 139 10.51 7.36 14.61
N GLU A 140 9.35 6.94 15.13
CA GLU A 140 8.16 6.63 14.34
C GLU A 140 7.67 7.79 13.41
N MET A 141 7.96 9.04 13.76
CA MET A 141 7.65 10.22 12.93
C MET A 141 8.62 10.44 11.77
N TYR A 142 9.79 9.78 11.78
CA TYR A 142 10.71 9.76 10.66
C TYR A 142 10.35 8.59 9.76
N ASP A 143 9.73 8.89 8.62
CA ASP A 143 9.18 7.87 7.73
C ASP A 143 9.91 7.90 6.38
N PRO A 144 11.13 7.32 6.30
CA PRO A 144 11.91 7.28 5.07
C PRO A 144 11.32 6.32 4.03
N VAL A 145 11.72 6.54 2.77
CA VAL A 145 11.38 5.66 1.64
C VAL A 145 12.07 4.31 1.84
N THR A 146 11.27 3.26 2.03
CA THR A 146 11.76 1.89 2.27
C THR A 146 11.01 0.85 1.44
N ALA A 147 9.93 1.23 0.76
CA ALA A 147 9.21 0.41 -0.19
C ALA A 147 9.50 0.92 -1.62
N TYR A 148 8.49 1.32 -2.39
CA TYR A 148 8.74 1.79 -3.76
C TYR A 148 9.39 3.18 -3.80
N THR A 149 10.42 3.35 -4.64
CA THR A 149 10.80 4.68 -5.11
C THR A 149 9.89 5.11 -6.27
N ILE A 150 9.85 6.41 -6.59
CA ILE A 150 9.07 6.87 -7.76
C ILE A 150 9.63 6.31 -9.07
N ASP A 151 10.94 6.07 -9.14
CA ASP A 151 11.57 5.44 -10.30
C ASP A 151 11.14 3.98 -10.46
N ASP A 152 10.96 3.24 -9.37
CA ASP A 152 10.39 1.88 -9.43
C ASP A 152 8.95 1.91 -9.96
N ILE A 153 8.12 2.82 -9.43
CA ILE A 153 6.71 2.99 -9.85
C ILE A 153 6.63 3.30 -11.35
N ARG A 154 7.52 4.18 -11.84
CA ARG A 154 7.65 4.51 -13.27
C ARG A 154 8.07 3.30 -14.10
N LYS A 155 9.16 2.62 -13.70
CA LYS A 155 9.72 1.46 -14.41
C LYS A 155 8.70 0.31 -14.51
N LEU A 156 7.97 0.05 -13.43
CA LEU A 156 6.95 -0.99 -13.33
C LEU A 156 5.58 -0.57 -13.89
N LYS A 157 5.46 0.68 -14.39
CA LYS A 157 4.23 1.24 -14.97
C LYS A 157 3.01 1.14 -14.03
N LEU A 158 3.26 1.26 -12.73
CA LEU A 158 2.21 1.41 -11.73
C LEU A 158 1.42 2.71 -11.99
N ASP A 159 0.19 2.77 -11.49
CA ASP A 159 -0.76 3.84 -11.79
C ASP A 159 -0.58 5.07 -10.90
N GLY A 160 -0.04 4.89 -9.70
CA GLY A 160 0.20 6.02 -8.79
C GLY A 160 1.18 5.67 -7.69
N ALA A 161 1.57 6.71 -6.94
CA ALA A 161 2.40 6.62 -5.76
C ALA A 161 1.62 7.06 -4.53
N LYS A 162 1.64 6.26 -3.47
CA LYS A 162 1.09 6.61 -2.16
C LYS A 162 2.23 6.87 -1.19
N MET A 163 2.17 8.01 -0.53
CA MET A 163 3.06 8.39 0.56
C MET A 163 2.26 8.76 1.80
N MET A 164 2.87 8.62 2.98
CA MET A 164 2.27 8.99 4.25
C MET A 164 3.09 10.07 4.93
N VAL A 165 2.43 11.03 5.57
CA VAL A 165 3.09 11.98 6.46
C VAL A 165 2.27 12.13 7.73
N ARG A 166 2.94 12.04 8.88
CA ARG A 166 2.31 12.23 10.18
C ARG A 166 2.93 13.41 10.89
N LEU A 167 2.07 14.30 11.39
CA LEU A 167 2.48 15.59 11.94
C LEU A 167 2.23 15.61 13.44
N ASP A 168 3.33 15.53 14.19
CA ASP A 168 3.36 15.88 15.61
C ASP A 168 3.55 17.40 15.72
N PHE A 169 2.61 18.07 16.38
CA PHE A 169 2.64 19.53 16.62
C PHE A 169 3.04 19.90 18.05
N GLU A 170 3.07 18.93 18.96
CA GLU A 170 3.07 19.18 20.41
C GLU A 170 4.42 18.81 21.04
N THR A 171 5.11 17.81 20.49
CA THR A 171 6.34 17.31 21.10
C THR A 171 7.60 17.67 20.30
N LYS A 172 8.76 17.52 20.95
CA LYS A 172 10.08 17.69 20.31
C LYS A 172 10.32 16.70 19.16
N MET A 173 9.49 15.67 19.00
CA MET A 173 9.56 14.73 17.89
C MET A 173 9.03 15.31 16.57
N ALA A 174 8.34 16.47 16.60
CA ALA A 174 7.94 17.23 15.42
C ALA A 174 9.07 17.45 14.38
N LYS A 175 10.33 17.51 14.83
CA LYS A 175 11.52 17.57 13.95
C LYS A 175 11.59 16.42 12.94
N TYR A 176 11.08 15.24 13.30
CA TYR A 176 11.04 14.07 12.42
C TYR A 176 9.88 14.15 11.43
N SER A 177 8.71 14.66 11.86
CA SER A 177 7.62 15.01 10.94
C SER A 177 8.07 16.01 9.88
N GLN A 178 8.87 17.02 10.26
CA GLN A 178 9.46 17.99 9.33
C GLN A 178 10.42 17.35 8.33
N ARG A 179 11.23 16.38 8.76
CA ARG A 179 12.08 15.59 7.84
C ARG A 179 11.25 14.77 6.86
N THR A 180 10.20 14.11 7.35
CA THR A 180 9.27 13.35 6.50
C THR A 180 8.55 14.26 5.50
N LEU A 181 8.12 15.47 5.91
CA LEU A 181 7.56 16.48 5.00
C LEU A 181 8.52 16.82 3.85
N ALA A 182 9.81 17.02 4.14
CA ALA A 182 10.81 17.27 3.12
C ALA A 182 10.99 16.08 2.17
N LEU A 183 10.91 14.84 2.68
CA LEU A 183 10.95 13.62 1.85
C LEU A 183 9.71 13.51 0.96
N CYS A 184 8.51 13.72 1.50
CA CYS A 184 7.26 13.75 0.73
C CYS A 184 7.29 14.81 -0.37
N SER A 185 7.75 16.02 -0.06
CA SER A 185 7.92 17.10 -1.06
C SER A 185 8.82 16.65 -2.23
N LYS A 186 9.96 16.00 -1.94
CA LYS A 186 10.84 15.44 -2.98
C LYS A 186 10.16 14.35 -3.80
N MET A 187 9.42 13.44 -3.16
CA MET A 187 8.66 12.40 -3.87
C MET A 187 7.59 12.99 -4.79
N ILE A 188 6.86 14.02 -4.36
CA ILE A 188 5.82 14.66 -5.16
C ILE A 188 6.42 15.35 -6.39
N ARG A 189 7.55 16.05 -6.25
CA ARG A 189 8.27 16.62 -7.40
C ARG A 189 8.66 15.54 -8.40
N ARG A 190 9.19 14.41 -7.91
CA ARG A 190 9.56 13.28 -8.77
C ARG A 190 8.35 12.64 -9.46
N CYS A 191 7.21 12.57 -8.77
CA CYS A 191 5.93 12.17 -9.34
C CYS A 191 5.51 13.10 -10.48
N ASN A 192 5.58 14.42 -10.28
CA ASN A 192 5.23 15.43 -11.28
C ASN A 192 6.15 15.34 -12.51
N GLU A 193 7.47 15.23 -12.32
CA GLU A 193 8.45 15.01 -13.40
C GLU A 193 8.15 13.74 -14.23
N SER A 194 7.54 12.74 -13.60
CA SER A 194 7.24 11.44 -14.21
C SER A 194 5.80 11.29 -14.69
N ASN A 195 4.95 12.33 -14.55
CA ASN A 195 3.51 12.28 -14.79
C ASN A 195 2.81 11.14 -14.02
N ILE A 196 3.24 10.88 -12.78
CA ILE A 196 2.66 9.87 -11.90
C ILE A 196 1.77 10.56 -10.87
N PRO A 197 0.47 10.22 -10.78
CA PRO A 197 -0.40 10.69 -9.70
C PRO A 197 0.17 10.36 -8.32
N SER A 198 0.20 11.37 -7.44
CA SER A 198 0.62 11.23 -6.05
C SER A 198 -0.60 11.25 -5.11
N PHE A 199 -0.58 10.37 -4.12
CA PHE A 199 -1.58 10.26 -3.05
C PHE A 199 -0.88 10.46 -1.73
N ILE A 200 -1.28 11.48 -0.97
CA ILE A 200 -0.67 11.84 0.31
C ILE A 200 -1.67 11.52 1.42
N GLU A 201 -1.32 10.59 2.28
CA GLU A 201 -2.03 10.32 3.53
C GLU A 201 -1.43 11.20 4.63
N ALA A 202 -2.05 12.35 4.89
CA ALA A 202 -1.59 13.32 5.89
C ALA A 202 -2.40 13.21 7.18
N LEU A 203 -1.76 12.88 8.30
CA LEU A 203 -2.44 12.64 9.57
C LEU A 203 -1.81 13.47 10.70
N PRO A 204 -2.58 14.33 11.39
CA PRO A 204 -2.13 14.88 12.67
C PRO A 204 -2.06 13.76 13.70
N VAL A 205 -1.06 13.78 14.56
CA VAL A 205 -0.90 12.81 15.64
C VAL A 205 -0.72 13.48 16.99
N THR A 206 -1.19 12.80 18.03
CA THR A 206 -0.91 13.09 19.44
C THR A 206 -0.09 11.97 20.02
N ARG A 207 0.76 12.29 21.00
CA ARG A 207 1.61 11.33 21.68
C ARG A 207 1.21 11.21 23.14
N ASP A 208 0.91 9.99 23.59
CA ASP A 208 0.56 9.75 24.99
C ASP A 208 1.79 9.69 25.91
N GLN A 209 1.55 9.53 27.21
CA GLN A 209 2.60 9.43 28.23
C GLN A 209 3.47 8.18 28.05
N ASP A 210 2.91 7.12 27.49
CA ASP A 210 3.59 5.87 27.16
C ASP A 210 4.31 5.94 25.79
N SER A 211 4.47 7.15 25.25
CA SER A 211 5.19 7.41 24.00
C SER A 211 4.54 6.88 22.72
N ASN A 212 3.28 6.42 22.79
CA ASN A 212 2.54 5.92 21.64
C ASN A 212 1.88 7.06 20.86
N TYR A 213 1.90 6.93 19.54
CA TYR A 213 1.20 7.86 18.66
C TYR A 213 -0.20 7.36 18.30
N THR A 214 -1.16 8.26 18.37
CA THR A 214 -2.52 8.04 17.86
C THR A 214 -2.90 9.15 16.89
N VAL A 215 -3.76 8.84 15.91
CA VAL A 215 -4.26 9.85 14.97
C VAL A 215 -5.21 10.78 15.71
N ASN A 216 -4.93 12.08 15.66
CA ASN A 216 -5.83 13.10 16.19
C ASN A 216 -6.99 13.31 15.20
N LYS A 217 -8.20 12.88 15.58
CA LYS A 217 -9.39 12.97 14.73
C LYS A 217 -10.15 14.29 14.86
N ASN A 218 -9.64 15.26 15.62
CA ASN A 218 -10.25 16.57 15.75
C ASN A 218 -10.27 17.30 14.39
N THR A 219 -11.41 17.89 14.05
CA THR A 219 -11.64 18.60 12.78
C THR A 219 -10.60 19.70 12.53
N GLU A 220 -10.26 20.50 13.54
CA GLU A 220 -9.29 21.60 13.39
C GLU A 220 -7.88 21.06 13.07
N ALA A 221 -7.46 20.00 13.76
CA ALA A 221 -6.16 19.36 13.54
C ALA A 221 -6.06 18.78 12.12
N ILE A 222 -7.14 18.16 11.63
CA ILE A 222 -7.22 17.62 10.26
C ILE A 222 -7.14 18.76 9.24
N ILE A 223 -7.93 19.83 9.40
CA ILE A 223 -7.94 20.97 8.46
C ILE A 223 -6.54 21.59 8.34
N LYS A 224 -5.87 21.85 9.48
CA LYS A 224 -4.49 22.37 9.49
C LYS A 224 -3.53 21.45 8.76
N THR A 225 -3.62 20.14 9.01
CA THR A 225 -2.76 19.14 8.39
C THR A 225 -2.95 19.05 6.88
N ILE A 226 -4.20 19.08 6.41
CA ILE A 226 -4.52 19.08 4.97
C ILE A 226 -3.94 20.32 4.30
N GLY A 227 -4.11 21.52 4.88
CA GLY A 227 -3.57 22.76 4.32
C GLY A 227 -2.04 22.71 4.13
N ILE A 228 -1.33 22.08 5.07
CA ILE A 228 0.12 21.84 4.94
C ILE A 228 0.40 20.84 3.81
N ALA A 229 -0.31 19.71 3.80
CA ALA A 229 -0.07 18.62 2.85
C ALA A 229 -0.32 19.03 1.39
N THR A 230 -1.33 19.87 1.13
CA THR A 230 -1.65 20.35 -0.22
C THR A 230 -0.62 21.32 -0.80
N ALA A 231 0.25 21.88 0.03
CA ALA A 231 1.34 22.76 -0.40
C ALA A 231 2.65 22.00 -0.72
N LEU A 232 2.66 20.67 -0.58
CA LEU A 232 3.87 19.88 -0.79
C LEU A 232 4.14 19.65 -2.28
N GLY A 233 5.31 20.09 -2.73
CA GLY A 233 5.80 19.87 -4.09
C GLY A 233 5.15 20.80 -5.14
N VAL A 234 5.92 21.11 -6.17
CA VAL A 234 5.49 21.77 -7.43
C VAL A 234 6.02 20.93 -8.56
#